data_AF-S4RBF7-F1
#
_entry.id   AF-S4RBF7-F1
#
_cell.length_a   1.000
_cell.length_b   1.000
_cell.length_c   1.000
_cell.angle_alpha   90.00
_cell.angle_beta   90.00
_cell.angle_gamma   90.00
#
_symmetry.space_group_name_H-M   'P 1'
#
loop_
_entity.id
_entity.type
_entity.pdbx_description
1 polymer ?
#
loop_
_entity_poly.entity_id
_entity_poly.type
_entity_poly.pdbx_seq_one_letter_code
_entity_poly.pdbx_strand_id
1 'polypeptide(L)'
;NDRSMLGKRDSEMAVMVEDTEFQESVMDGQPYQAGRFAYNLRNCCFRLVLGLLDSPHVDISDPITDHFYKEVWMSTAAINATVYEKVCVNAANSSVRVRARL
;
A
#
# COMPACT_ATOMS: atom_id res chain seq x y z
N ASN A 1 5.43 -3.10 -15.96
CA ASN A 1 6.45 -4.07 -16.43
C ASN A 1 6.85 -3.69 -17.86
N ASP A 2 7.87 -4.31 -18.45
CA ASP A 2 8.31 -4.00 -19.83
C ASP A 2 7.20 -4.15 -20.89
N ARG A 3 6.15 -4.95 -20.61
CA ARG A 3 4.99 -5.07 -21.50
C ARG A 3 4.20 -3.77 -21.60
N SER A 4 3.96 -3.11 -20.46
CA SER A 4 3.17 -1.88 -20.41
C SER A 4 4.01 -0.61 -20.61
N MET A 5 5.28 -0.58 -20.18
CA MET A 5 6.07 0.66 -20.12
C MET A 5 6.90 0.98 -21.37
N LEU A 6 7.19 -0.01 -22.23
CA LEU A 6 8.03 0.19 -23.42
C LEU A 6 7.27 0.69 -24.65
N GLY A 7 5.93 0.68 -24.64
CA GLY A 7 5.06 1.14 -25.74
C GLY A 7 5.14 0.34 -27.04
N LYS A 8 6.08 -0.62 -27.16
CA LYS A 8 6.28 -1.49 -28.34
C LYS A 8 5.56 -2.84 -28.23
N ARG A 9 4.81 -3.06 -27.16
CA ARG A 9 4.17 -4.35 -26.86
C ARG A 9 2.66 -4.14 -26.74
N ASP A 10 2.15 -4.01 -25.53
CA ASP A 10 0.72 -3.89 -25.28
C ASP A 10 0.28 -2.41 -25.34
N SER A 11 -0.93 -2.16 -25.84
CA SER A 11 -1.51 -0.81 -25.85
C SER A 11 -2.05 -0.48 -24.47
N GLU A 12 -1.57 0.61 -23.88
CA GLU A 12 -1.92 1.07 -22.53
C GLU A 12 -2.31 2.55 -22.56
N MET A 13 -3.14 2.98 -21.62
CA MET A 13 -3.49 4.39 -21.42
C MET A 13 -3.36 4.74 -19.95
N ALA A 14 -2.72 5.87 -19.67
CA ALA A 14 -2.56 6.39 -18.31
C ALA A 14 -2.91 7.89 -18.29
N VAL A 15 -3.38 8.35 -17.13
CA VAL A 15 -3.66 9.77 -16.86
C VAL A 15 -2.78 10.21 -15.70
N MET A 16 -2.08 11.33 -15.86
CA MET A 16 -1.38 12.00 -14.76
C MET A 16 -2.32 13.03 -14.15
N VAL A 17 -2.55 12.93 -12.85
CA VAL A 17 -3.34 13.90 -12.10
C VAL A 17 -2.41 14.57 -11.09
N GLU A 18 -2.21 15.87 -11.25
CA GLU A 18 -1.45 16.70 -10.31
C GLU A 18 -2.45 17.56 -9.54
N ASP A 19 -2.38 17.51 -8.21
CA ASP A 19 -3.29 18.25 -7.34
C ASP A 19 -3.01 19.75 -7.42
N THR A 20 -4.07 20.54 -7.62
CA THR A 20 -4.04 22.01 -7.49
C THR A 20 -4.69 22.48 -6.19
N GLU A 21 -5.53 21.65 -5.57
CA GLU A 21 -6.14 21.89 -4.26
C GLU A 21 -5.38 21.12 -3.18
N PHE A 22 -5.03 21.81 -2.10
CA PHE A 22 -4.28 21.24 -0.98
C PHE A 22 -5.10 21.29 0.30
N GLN A 23 -4.83 20.35 1.19
CA GLN A 23 -5.39 20.28 2.54
C GLN A 23 -4.27 20.08 3.56
N GLU A 24 -4.54 20.53 4.79
CA GLU A 24 -3.66 20.27 5.92
C GLU A 24 -3.51 18.77 6.16
N SER A 25 -2.27 18.35 6.35
CA SER A 25 -1.85 16.97 6.59
C SER A 25 -0.56 16.97 7.40
N VAL A 26 -0.07 15.78 7.72
CA VAL A 26 1.21 15.56 8.39
C VAL A 26 2.05 14.59 7.55
N MET A 27 3.37 14.83 7.48
CA MET A 27 4.35 13.90 6.94
C MET A 27 5.59 13.89 7.83
N ASP A 28 5.90 12.73 8.40
CA ASP A 28 6.96 12.51 9.39
C ASP A 28 6.83 13.42 10.62
N GLY A 29 5.59 13.57 11.11
CA GLY A 29 5.26 14.45 12.24
C GLY A 29 5.33 15.95 11.92
N GLN A 30 5.70 16.34 10.70
CA GLN A 30 5.78 17.74 10.29
C GLN A 30 4.49 18.18 9.57
N PRO A 31 4.03 19.43 9.78
CA PRO A 31 2.93 19.99 9.02
C PRO A 31 3.20 19.95 7.52
N TYR A 32 2.25 19.46 6.75
CA TYR A 32 2.37 19.29 5.30
C TYR A 32 1.07 19.67 4.58
N GLN A 33 1.20 20.19 3.36
CA GLN A 33 0.07 20.47 2.49
C GLN A 33 -0.06 19.33 1.48
N ALA A 34 -1.01 18.43 1.72
CA ALA A 34 -1.24 17.29 0.85
C ALA A 34 -2.24 17.63 -0.24
N GLY A 35 -1.97 17.17 -1.46
CA GLY A 35 -2.91 17.25 -2.57
C GLY A 35 -4.21 16.50 -2.23
N ARG A 36 -5.35 17.15 -2.42
CA ARG A 36 -6.65 16.65 -1.96
C ARG A 36 -7.03 15.33 -2.62
N PHE A 37 -6.80 15.18 -3.93
CA PHE A 37 -7.10 13.95 -4.66
C PHE A 37 -6.17 12.82 -4.21
N ALA A 38 -4.85 13.04 -4.25
CA ALA A 38 -3.86 12.03 -3.89
C ALA A 38 -4.01 11.57 -2.42
N TYR A 39 -4.24 12.51 -1.51
CA TYR A 39 -4.47 12.23 -0.09
C TYR A 39 -5.69 11.31 0.13
N ASN A 40 -6.82 11.63 -0.49
CA ASN A 40 -8.04 10.85 -0.35
C ASN A 40 -7.91 9.46 -0.97
N LEU A 41 -7.30 9.36 -2.16
CA LEU A 41 -7.05 8.07 -2.81
C LEU A 41 -6.16 7.18 -1.94
N ARG A 42 -5.04 7.72 -1.43
CA ARG A 42 -4.13 6.99 -0.53
C ARG A 42 -4.85 6.52 0.73
N ASN A 43 -5.61 7.39 1.39
CA ASN A 43 -6.34 7.02 2.60
C ASN A 43 -7.41 5.96 2.35
N CYS A 44 -8.10 6.02 1.21
CA CYS A 44 -9.04 4.98 0.81
C CYS A 44 -8.32 3.63 0.65
N CYS A 45 -7.20 3.59 -0.09
CA CYS A 45 -6.40 2.39 -0.26
C CYS A 45 -5.90 1.84 1.08
N PHE A 46 -5.35 2.69 1.95
CA PHE A 46 -4.85 2.28 3.27
C PHE A 46 -5.96 1.70 4.14
N ARG A 47 -7.14 2.33 4.19
CA ARG A 47 -8.26 1.78 4.95
C ARG A 47 -8.72 0.43 4.41
N LEU A 48 -8.75 0.26 3.09
CA LEU A 48 -9.11 -1.01 2.47
C LEU A 48 -8.11 -2.11 2.85
N VAL A 49 -6.81 -1.90 2.63
CA VAL A 49 -5.79 -2.95 2.82
C VAL A 49 -5.48 -3.26 4.28
N LEU A 50 -5.66 -2.29 5.17
CA LEU A 50 -5.49 -2.46 6.62
C LEU A 50 -6.78 -2.96 7.30
N GLY A 51 -7.89 -3.11 6.58
CA GLY A 51 -9.17 -3.55 7.15
C GLY A 51 -9.83 -2.49 8.06
N LEU A 52 -9.59 -1.21 7.81
CA LEU A 52 -10.06 -0.09 8.62
C LEU A 52 -11.30 0.62 8.05
N LEU A 53 -12.00 0.01 7.08
CA LEU A 53 -13.22 0.60 6.51
C LEU A 53 -14.31 0.84 7.57
N ASP A 54 -14.44 -0.08 8.53
CA ASP A 54 -15.39 0.02 9.64
C ASP A 54 -14.79 0.71 10.89
N SER A 55 -13.54 1.16 10.82
CA SER A 55 -12.80 1.76 11.94
C SER A 55 -12.33 3.18 11.62
N PRO A 56 -13.24 4.17 11.54
CA PRO A 56 -12.90 5.52 11.10
C PRO A 56 -12.00 6.28 12.08
N HIS A 57 -11.89 5.82 13.33
CA HIS A 57 -11.12 6.45 14.40
C HIS A 57 -9.62 6.16 14.36
N VAL A 58 -9.17 5.19 13.56
CA VAL A 58 -7.74 4.87 13.45
C VAL A 58 -7.05 5.93 12.61
N ASP A 59 -6.06 6.59 13.21
CA ASP A 59 -5.28 7.61 12.53
C ASP A 59 -4.25 6.97 11.59
N ILE A 60 -4.38 7.30 10.31
CA ILE A 60 -3.49 6.92 9.21
C ILE A 60 -3.09 8.15 8.38
N SER A 61 -3.22 9.33 8.97
CA SER A 61 -3.01 10.61 8.29
C SER A 61 -1.57 10.78 7.83
N ASP A 62 -0.61 10.35 8.66
CA ASP A 62 0.81 10.37 8.35
C ASP A 62 1.32 9.00 7.86
N PRO A 63 1.65 8.89 6.56
CA PRO A 63 2.00 7.62 5.93
C PRO A 63 3.47 7.22 6.14
N ILE A 64 4.32 8.09 6.69
CA ILE A 64 5.79 7.86 6.71
C ILE A 64 6.40 7.83 8.12
N THR A 65 5.63 8.12 9.17
CA THR A 65 6.16 7.95 10.53
C THR A 65 6.64 6.52 10.78
N ASP A 66 7.67 6.42 11.61
CA ASP A 66 8.20 5.14 12.09
C ASP A 66 7.12 4.27 12.75
N HIS A 67 6.21 4.88 13.50
CA HIS A 67 5.06 4.20 14.11
C HIS A 67 4.14 3.60 13.04
N PHE A 68 3.70 4.39 12.06
CA PHE A 68 2.83 3.89 10.99
C PHE A 68 3.52 2.76 10.21
N TYR A 69 4.78 2.94 9.83
CA TYR A 69 5.49 1.95 9.04
C TYR A 69 5.72 0.63 9.81
N LYS A 70 6.24 0.71 11.03
CA LYS A 70 6.64 -0.49 11.80
C LYS A 70 5.45 -1.17 12.46
N GLU A 71 4.62 -0.40 13.14
CA GLU A 71 3.59 -0.93 14.05
C GLU A 71 2.25 -1.16 13.36
N VAL A 72 1.96 -0.41 12.28
CA VAL A 72 0.73 -0.60 11.49
C VAL A 72 1.04 -1.41 10.24
N TRP A 73 1.80 -0.85 9.29
CA TRP A 73 1.98 -1.45 7.97
C TRP A 73 2.69 -2.82 8.02
N MET A 74 3.90 -2.86 8.58
CA MET A 74 4.70 -4.09 8.62
C MET A 74 4.08 -5.15 9.54
N SER A 75 3.51 -4.74 10.67
CA SER A 75 2.82 -5.63 11.61
C SER A 75 1.60 -6.30 10.95
N THR A 76 0.70 -5.52 10.34
CA THR A 76 -0.48 -6.04 9.65
C THR A 76 -0.09 -6.98 8.51
N ALA A 77 0.92 -6.62 7.72
CA ALA A 77 1.42 -7.49 6.65
C ALA A 77 1.95 -8.83 7.17
N ALA A 78 2.75 -8.81 8.25
CA ALA A 78 3.32 -10.02 8.85
C ALA A 78 2.25 -10.93 9.46
N ILE A 79 1.26 -10.35 10.15
CA ILE A 79 0.13 -11.09 10.71
C ILE A 79 -0.69 -11.71 9.59
N ASN A 80 -1.06 -10.94 8.57
CA ASN A 80 -1.83 -11.43 7.43
C ASN A 80 -1.11 -12.58 6.73
N ALA A 81 0.19 -12.42 6.45
CA ALA A 81 1.00 -13.48 5.84
C ALA A 81 1.00 -14.75 6.71
N THR A 82 1.18 -14.62 8.02
CA THR A 82 1.17 -15.76 8.95
C THR A 82 -0.19 -16.47 8.99
N VAL A 83 -1.29 -15.72 8.95
CA VAL A 83 -2.65 -16.28 8.91
C VAL A 83 -2.87 -17.01 7.59
N TYR A 84 -2.49 -16.41 6.46
CA TYR A 84 -2.59 -17.06 5.15
C TYR A 84 -1.74 -18.32 5.05
N GLU A 85 -0.50 -18.33 5.54
CA GLU A 85 0.35 -19.54 5.55
C GLU A 85 -0.27 -20.67 6.39
N LYS A 86 -0.94 -20.33 7.50
CA LYS A 86 -1.63 -21.32 8.36
C LYS A 86 -2.90 -21.88 7.74
N VAL A 87 -3.68 -21.04 7.04
CA VAL A 87 -5.02 -21.41 6.54
C VAL A 87 -4.96 -21.94 5.11
N CYS A 88 -4.08 -21.39 4.27
CA CYS A 88 -3.98 -21.72 2.85
C CYS A 88 -2.77 -22.64 2.59
N VAL A 89 -3.02 -23.95 2.58
CA VAL A 89 -2.00 -25.01 2.42
C VAL A 89 -1.21 -24.94 1.08
N ASN A 90 -1.71 -24.22 0.07
CA ASN A 90 -1.18 -24.25 -1.31
C ASN A 90 -0.67 -22.90 -1.86
N ALA A 91 -0.63 -21.84 -1.05
CA ALA A 91 -0.02 -20.58 -1.50
C ALA A 91 1.51 -20.72 -1.46
N ALA A 92 2.22 -20.04 -2.37
CA ALA A 92 3.67 -20.09 -2.50
C ALA A 92 4.37 -19.72 -1.17
N ASN A 93 4.59 -20.73 -0.32
CA ASN A 93 5.21 -20.56 0.98
C ASN A 93 6.66 -20.12 0.79
N SER A 94 7.08 -19.13 1.57
CA SER A 94 8.48 -18.71 1.68
C SER A 94 9.41 -19.87 2.09
N SER A 95 8.85 -20.91 2.73
CA SER A 95 9.51 -22.16 3.11
C SER A 95 9.74 -23.13 1.95
N VAL A 96 9.02 -22.99 0.83
CA VAL A 96 9.13 -23.86 -0.36
C VAL A 96 10.05 -23.21 -1.38
N ARG A 97 11.37 -23.27 -1.12
CA ARG A 97 12.39 -22.97 -2.14
C ARG A 97 12.58 -24.18 -3.06
N VAL A 98 11.69 -24.38 -4.03
CA VAL A 98 12.01 -25.32 -5.11
C VAL A 98 13.06 -24.66 -6.00
N ARG A 99 14.32 -25.05 -5.80
CA ARG A 99 15.39 -24.78 -6.76
C ARG A 99 15.05 -25.51 -8.06
N ALA A 100 14.58 -24.79 -9.08
CA ALA A 100 14.78 -25.22 -10.45
C ALA A 100 16.29 -25.13 -10.73
N ARG A 101 17.02 -26.22 -10.49
CA ARG A 101 18.35 -26.43 -11.09
C ARG A 101 18.11 -27.00 -12.48
N LEU A 102 18.56 -26.25 -13.49
CA LEU A 102 18.95 -26.80 -14.80
C LEU A 102 20.06 -27.85 -14.61
#